data_AF-A0AAW0MVH4-F1
#
_entry.id   AF-A0AAW0MVH4-F1
#
_cell.length_a   1.000
_cell.length_b   1.000
_cell.length_c   1.000
_cell.angle_alpha   90.00
_cell.angle_beta   90.00
_cell.angle_gamma   90.00
#
_symmetry.space_group_name_H-M   'P 1'
#
loop_
_entity.id
_entity.type
_entity.pdbx_description
1 polymer ?
#
loop_
_entity_poly.entity_id
_entity_poly.type
_entity_poly.pdbx_seq_one_letter_code
_entity_poly.pdbx_strand_id
1 'polypeptide(L)'
;MNIGDDQTRCAAKRLREPASSGGESQEEESENDESEEEEDESGEVVSQTQENENIDQENREFNMALLNVRSINKYIIRENNIIINLIRSHNLHFFFITETWLKPDSEGDEVLSNLLPQNCNFIHEPRPGRRGGGVAIVFSDEFECSKVDLGFTPETFECVAGRARQRNRDSTFLVVAVYRLGEESKTTFSEEFDEFLQKNKENYIVVAGDFNI
;
A
#
# COMPACT_ATOMS: atom_id res chain seq x y z
N MET A 1 17.43 -52.78 -11.05
CA MET A 1 17.88 -53.56 -9.87
C MET A 1 18.11 -52.58 -8.73
N ASN A 2 17.78 -52.98 -7.50
CA ASN A 2 17.97 -52.24 -6.24
C ASN A 2 17.26 -50.86 -6.21
N ILE A 3 16.17 -50.63 -5.48
CA ILE A 3 15.77 -51.09 -4.12
C ILE A 3 16.75 -50.58 -3.06
N GLY A 4 16.19 -49.86 -2.09
CA GLY A 4 16.90 -49.14 -1.03
C GLY A 4 15.87 -48.50 -0.10
N ASP A 5 15.08 -49.34 0.56
CA ASP A 5 14.17 -48.92 1.63
C ASP A 5 14.95 -48.39 2.84
N ASP A 6 14.34 -47.48 3.60
CA ASP A 6 14.18 -47.72 5.04
C ASP A 6 12.92 -47.02 5.61
N GLN A 7 12.44 -47.50 6.77
CA GLN A 7 11.26 -47.00 7.48
C GLN A 7 11.61 -46.62 8.92
N THR A 8 11.01 -45.55 9.43
CA THR A 8 10.67 -45.40 10.87
C THR A 8 9.54 -44.36 10.94
N ARG A 9 8.25 -44.70 11.08
CA ARG A 9 7.54 -45.38 12.20
C ARG A 9 7.73 -44.71 13.57
N CYS A 10 6.75 -43.90 13.98
CA CYS A 10 6.22 -43.93 15.35
C CYS A 10 4.72 -43.55 15.33
N ALA A 11 3.92 -44.01 16.30
CA ALA A 11 2.46 -43.98 16.15
C ALA A 11 1.63 -43.95 17.46
N ALA A 12 0.45 -43.35 17.34
CA ALA A 12 -0.83 -43.64 18.03
C ALA A 12 -1.01 -43.39 19.55
N LYS A 13 -2.00 -42.53 19.87
CA LYS A 13 -3.18 -42.74 20.75
C LYS A 13 -4.20 -41.60 20.46
N ARG A 14 -5.52 -41.78 20.26
CA ARG A 14 -6.62 -42.38 21.10
C ARG A 14 -6.92 -41.54 22.36
N LEU A 15 -8.14 -41.11 22.72
CA LEU A 15 -9.56 -41.21 22.23
C LEU A 15 -10.26 -39.81 22.43
N ARG A 16 -11.48 -39.42 22.03
CA ARG A 16 -12.88 -39.97 22.18
C ARG A 16 -13.29 -40.20 23.66
N GLU A 17 -14.50 -39.87 24.17
CA GLU A 17 -15.70 -39.16 23.64
C GLU A 17 -16.48 -38.42 24.80
N PRO A 18 -17.84 -38.21 24.92
CA PRO A 18 -18.37 -36.91 25.44
C PRO A 18 -19.49 -36.93 26.53
N ALA A 19 -20.06 -35.72 26.82
CA ALA A 19 -21.47 -35.42 27.23
C ALA A 19 -21.90 -35.47 28.74
N SER A 20 -23.20 -35.16 28.96
CA SER A 20 -24.00 -35.02 30.22
C SER A 20 -24.14 -33.57 30.78
N SER A 21 -25.30 -33.05 31.24
CA SER A 21 -26.74 -33.44 31.10
C SER A 21 -27.71 -32.45 31.83
N GLY A 22 -28.92 -32.21 31.28
CA GLY A 22 -30.11 -31.62 31.95
C GLY A 22 -30.04 -30.10 32.23
N GLY A 23 -31.14 -29.37 32.49
CA GLY A 23 -32.61 -29.60 32.46
C GLY A 23 -33.30 -28.21 32.56
N GLU A 24 -34.45 -27.92 31.95
CA GLU A 24 -35.83 -28.25 32.42
C GLU A 24 -36.06 -27.90 33.92
N SER A 25 -37.10 -27.14 34.32
CA SER A 25 -38.36 -26.77 33.65
C SER A 25 -39.14 -25.62 34.35
N GLN A 26 -40.04 -24.94 33.62
CA GLN A 26 -41.36 -24.37 34.06
C GLN A 26 -41.39 -23.22 35.11
N GLU A 27 -42.05 -22.08 34.83
CA GLU A 27 -43.50 -21.74 34.85
C GLU A 27 -44.08 -21.54 36.26
N GLU A 28 -44.61 -20.35 36.54
CA GLU A 28 -45.96 -20.14 37.11
C GLU A 28 -46.41 -18.67 36.95
N GLU A 29 -47.72 -18.43 37.05
CA GLU A 29 -48.39 -17.15 36.73
C GLU A 29 -48.86 -16.42 38.01
N SER A 30 -49.12 -15.10 37.92
CA SER A 30 -50.16 -14.46 38.73
C SER A 30 -50.62 -13.15 38.12
N GLU A 31 -51.91 -13.05 37.82
CA GLU A 31 -52.59 -11.80 37.45
C GLU A 31 -52.72 -10.86 38.67
N ASN A 32 -52.92 -9.57 38.41
CA ASN A 32 -53.81 -8.74 39.22
C ASN A 32 -54.32 -7.56 38.37
N ASP A 33 -55.55 -7.16 38.65
CA ASP A 33 -56.36 -6.20 37.88
C ASP A 33 -56.76 -5.05 38.81
N GLU A 34 -56.58 -3.81 38.36
CA GLU A 34 -57.27 -2.62 38.90
C GLU A 34 -57.06 -1.42 37.95
N SER A 35 -58.10 -0.62 37.78
CA SER A 35 -58.20 0.50 36.83
C SER A 35 -58.33 1.85 37.54
N GLU A 36 -57.92 2.96 36.91
CA GLU A 36 -58.77 4.17 36.76
C GLU A 36 -58.13 5.32 35.93
N GLU A 37 -58.94 5.84 35.00
CA GLU A 37 -59.03 7.23 34.46
C GLU A 37 -57.85 7.92 33.74
N GLU A 38 -58.16 9.10 33.18
CA GLU A 38 -57.56 9.72 31.98
C GLU A 38 -56.58 10.87 32.31
N GLU A 39 -55.64 11.15 31.39
CA GLU A 39 -55.41 12.53 30.90
C GLU A 39 -54.63 12.54 29.56
N ASP A 40 -54.81 13.59 28.76
CA ASP A 40 -54.47 13.64 27.33
C ASP A 40 -53.22 14.51 27.07
N GLU A 41 -52.05 13.89 26.82
CA GLU A 41 -50.89 14.59 26.24
C GLU A 41 -50.40 13.88 24.97
N SER A 42 -50.70 14.49 23.82
CA SER A 42 -50.24 14.04 22.50
C SER A 42 -48.77 14.40 22.24
N GLY A 43 -47.86 13.82 23.04
CA GLY A 43 -46.42 13.92 22.83
C GLY A 43 -45.98 13.12 21.61
N GLU A 44 -45.67 13.81 20.51
CA GLU A 44 -45.13 13.20 19.29
C GLU A 44 -43.70 12.69 19.52
N VAL A 45 -43.59 11.47 20.07
CA VAL A 45 -42.30 10.77 20.23
C VAL A 45 -41.80 10.34 18.86
N VAL A 46 -41.14 11.28 18.18
CA VAL A 46 -40.36 10.99 16.97
C VAL A 46 -39.24 10.04 17.36
N SER A 47 -39.46 8.75 17.12
CA SER A 47 -38.46 7.71 17.24
C SER A 47 -37.38 7.92 16.17
N GLN A 48 -36.45 8.83 16.46
CA GLN A 48 -35.16 8.89 15.78
C GLN A 48 -34.34 7.67 16.19
N THR A 49 -34.74 6.51 15.68
CA THR A 49 -33.88 5.34 15.55
C THR A 49 -32.78 5.74 14.58
N GLN A 50 -31.76 6.42 15.11
CA GLN A 50 -30.50 6.62 14.41
C GLN A 50 -29.93 5.22 14.20
N GLU A 51 -30.10 4.71 12.98
CA GLU A 51 -29.36 3.56 12.50
C GLU A 51 -27.89 3.94 12.59
N ASN A 52 -27.24 3.49 13.67
CA ASN A 52 -25.80 3.54 13.78
C ASN A 52 -25.25 2.59 12.72
N GLU A 53 -25.06 3.13 11.51
CA GLU A 53 -24.13 2.58 10.55
C GLU A 53 -22.78 2.52 11.27
N ASN A 54 -22.48 1.34 11.85
CA ASN A 54 -21.11 0.94 12.13
C ASN A 54 -20.42 0.81 10.77
N ILE A 55 -20.02 1.96 10.23
CA ILE A 55 -18.94 2.07 9.29
C ILE A 55 -17.73 1.59 10.09
N ASP A 56 -17.48 0.28 10.02
CA ASP A 56 -16.20 -0.33 10.38
C ASP A 56 -15.16 0.28 9.42
N GLN A 57 -14.71 1.48 9.79
CA GLN A 57 -13.70 2.23 9.08
C GLN A 57 -12.35 1.60 9.41
N GLU A 58 -12.18 0.38 8.87
CA GLU A 58 -10.96 -0.40 8.92
C GLU A 58 -9.79 0.56 8.69
N ASN A 59 -8.90 0.62 9.67
CA ASN A 59 -7.76 1.53 9.64
C ASN A 59 -6.69 0.96 8.68
N ARG A 60 -7.02 0.91 7.39
CA ARG A 60 -6.26 0.25 6.34
C ARG A 60 -4.93 0.96 6.16
N GLU A 61 -3.87 0.29 6.60
CA GLU A 61 -2.50 0.80 6.53
C GLU A 61 -2.10 1.16 5.09
N PHE A 62 -1.63 2.38 4.86
CA PHE A 62 -1.12 2.79 3.55
C PHE A 62 0.39 2.63 3.49
N ASN A 63 0.83 1.37 3.48
CA ASN A 63 2.24 1.01 3.57
C ASN A 63 3.05 1.42 2.33
N MET A 64 4.12 2.16 2.55
CA MET A 64 5.05 2.67 1.53
C MET A 64 6.50 2.61 2.01
N ALA A 65 7.46 2.54 1.09
CA ALA A 65 8.88 2.68 1.42
C ALA A 65 9.69 3.41 0.33
N LEU A 66 10.86 3.91 0.70
CA LEU A 66 11.83 4.56 -0.17
C LEU A 66 13.19 3.85 -0.06
N LEU A 67 13.89 3.63 -1.17
CA LEU A 67 15.26 3.11 -1.16
C LEU A 67 16.13 3.74 -2.27
N ASN A 68 17.21 4.41 -1.86
CA ASN A 68 18.34 4.68 -2.75
C ASN A 68 19.13 3.38 -2.97
N VAL A 69 19.01 2.78 -4.16
CA VAL A 69 19.59 1.46 -4.47
C VAL A 69 21.01 1.53 -5.02
N ARG A 70 21.45 2.69 -5.53
CA ARG A 70 22.75 2.90 -6.20
C ARG A 70 23.05 1.80 -7.23
N SER A 71 22.16 1.59 -8.19
CA SER A 71 22.05 0.46 -9.14
C SER A 71 21.19 -0.71 -8.71
N ILE A 72 20.06 -0.86 -9.41
CA ILE A 72 19.14 -2.01 -9.33
C ILE A 72 19.83 -3.34 -9.70
N ASN A 73 20.76 -3.32 -10.65
CA ASN A 73 21.46 -4.51 -11.15
C ASN A 73 22.22 -5.31 -10.06
N LYS A 74 22.49 -4.71 -8.89
CA LYS A 74 23.10 -5.37 -7.73
C LYS A 74 22.22 -6.45 -7.08
N TYR A 75 20.91 -6.39 -7.30
CA TYR A 75 19.93 -7.20 -6.56
C TYR A 75 19.38 -8.38 -7.37
N ILE A 76 19.36 -8.28 -8.71
CA ILE A 76 18.82 -9.28 -9.64
C ILE A 76 19.37 -10.69 -9.38
N ILE A 77 20.68 -10.81 -9.10
CA ILE A 77 21.41 -12.09 -8.98
C ILE A 77 21.29 -12.70 -7.56
N ARG A 78 20.38 -12.22 -6.71
CA ARG A 78 20.27 -12.65 -5.30
C ARG A 78 18.95 -13.38 -5.04
N GLU A 79 19.04 -14.66 -4.66
CA GLU A 79 17.90 -15.49 -4.24
C GLU A 79 17.08 -14.82 -3.11
N ASN A 80 17.77 -14.11 -2.20
CA ASN A 80 17.17 -13.24 -1.20
C ASN A 80 17.28 -11.77 -1.64
N ASN A 81 16.47 -11.40 -2.63
CA ASN A 81 16.43 -10.05 -3.19
C ASN A 81 15.75 -9.08 -2.20
N ILE A 82 16.48 -8.05 -1.76
CA ILE A 82 15.97 -7.11 -0.74
C ILE A 82 14.74 -6.31 -1.22
N ILE A 83 14.62 -6.04 -2.53
CA ILE A 83 13.48 -5.30 -3.09
C ILE A 83 12.21 -6.16 -2.98
N ILE A 84 12.28 -7.41 -3.43
CA ILE A 84 11.19 -8.38 -3.34
C ILE A 84 10.80 -8.63 -1.88
N ASN A 85 11.79 -8.76 -0.98
CA ASN A 85 11.55 -8.99 0.44
C ASN A 85 10.98 -7.75 1.15
N LEU A 86 11.38 -6.54 0.79
CA LEU A 86 10.77 -5.30 1.30
C LEU A 86 9.30 -5.21 0.92
N ILE A 87 8.99 -5.41 -0.37
CA ILE A 87 7.62 -5.36 -0.91
C ILE A 87 6.72 -6.39 -0.20
N ARG A 88 7.17 -7.65 -0.11
CA ARG A 88 6.37 -8.75 0.46
C ARG A 88 6.23 -8.67 1.98
N SER A 89 7.30 -8.42 2.73
CA SER A 89 7.27 -8.47 4.19
C SER A 89 6.55 -7.28 4.85
N HIS A 90 6.30 -6.19 4.11
CA HIS A 90 5.62 -4.99 4.62
C HIS A 90 4.33 -4.66 3.83
N ASN A 91 3.91 -5.54 2.91
CA ASN A 91 2.75 -5.35 2.02
C ASN A 91 2.72 -3.94 1.38
N LEU A 92 3.79 -3.58 0.67
CA LEU A 92 3.96 -2.22 0.15
C LEU A 92 3.02 -1.93 -1.03
N HIS A 93 2.22 -0.87 -0.89
CA HIS A 93 1.37 -0.34 -1.96
C HIS A 93 2.17 0.51 -2.94
N PHE A 94 3.15 1.27 -2.44
CA PHE A 94 4.10 2.06 -3.24
C PHE A 94 5.52 1.89 -2.72
N PHE A 95 6.47 1.70 -3.64
CA PHE A 95 7.90 1.62 -3.34
C PHE A 95 8.69 2.54 -4.28
N PHE A 96 9.25 3.60 -3.68
CA PHE A 96 10.00 4.64 -4.38
C PHE A 96 11.48 4.24 -4.45
N ILE A 97 12.06 4.28 -5.65
CA ILE A 97 13.43 3.85 -5.89
C ILE A 97 14.21 5.02 -6.51
N THR A 98 15.33 5.39 -5.90
CA THR A 98 16.26 6.41 -6.42
C THR A 98 17.62 5.81 -6.76
N GLU A 99 18.33 6.44 -7.69
CA GLU A 99 19.58 5.93 -8.25
C GLU A 99 19.43 4.52 -8.86
N THR A 100 18.45 4.35 -9.76
CA THR A 100 18.19 3.05 -10.43
C THR A 100 19.40 2.56 -11.23
N TRP A 101 20.18 3.49 -11.81
CA TRP A 101 21.28 3.27 -12.77
C TRP A 101 20.88 2.37 -13.95
N LEU A 102 19.61 2.41 -14.32
CA LEU A 102 19.08 1.79 -15.52
C LEU A 102 19.21 2.77 -16.69
N LYS A 103 19.26 2.20 -17.90
CA LYS A 103 19.36 2.96 -19.15
C LYS A 103 17.97 3.42 -19.63
N PRO A 104 17.90 4.39 -20.57
CA PRO A 104 16.68 4.76 -21.32
C PRO A 104 16.36 3.85 -22.53
N ASP A 105 16.95 2.66 -22.66
CA ASP A 105 16.55 1.65 -23.64
C ASP A 105 15.65 0.57 -22.99
N SER A 106 15.08 -0.34 -23.78
CA SER A 106 14.11 -1.33 -23.27
C SER A 106 14.71 -2.26 -22.21
N GLU A 107 16.03 -2.46 -22.21
CA GLU A 107 16.75 -3.24 -21.20
C GLU A 107 16.48 -2.72 -19.77
N GLY A 108 16.26 -1.41 -19.60
CA GLY A 108 15.94 -0.80 -18.30
C GLY A 108 14.61 -1.28 -17.73
N ASP A 109 13.54 -1.17 -18.52
CA ASP A 109 12.19 -1.57 -18.10
C ASP A 109 12.01 -3.09 -18.12
N GLU A 110 12.74 -3.81 -18.97
CA GLU A 110 12.88 -5.28 -18.91
C GLU A 110 13.53 -5.72 -17.59
N VAL A 111 14.57 -5.02 -17.10
CA VAL A 111 15.18 -5.31 -15.79
C VAL A 111 14.19 -5.10 -14.65
N LEU A 112 13.38 -4.03 -14.66
CA LEU A 112 12.33 -3.84 -13.65
C LEU A 112 11.26 -4.94 -13.74
N SER A 113 10.80 -5.28 -14.94
CA SER A 113 9.78 -6.30 -15.19
C SER A 113 10.20 -7.70 -14.72
N ASN A 114 11.47 -8.07 -14.89
CA ASN A 114 12.01 -9.37 -14.44
C ASN A 114 12.35 -9.40 -12.94
N LEU A 115 12.48 -8.24 -12.30
CA LEU A 115 12.85 -8.09 -10.89
C LEU A 115 11.64 -8.11 -9.95
N LEU A 116 10.51 -7.53 -10.38
CA LEU A 116 9.39 -7.22 -9.50
C LEU A 116 8.41 -8.39 -9.37
N PRO A 117 7.63 -8.48 -8.26
CA PRO A 117 6.53 -9.43 -8.16
C PRO A 117 5.49 -9.23 -9.27
N GLN A 118 4.82 -10.31 -9.70
CA GLN A 118 3.77 -10.25 -10.74
C GLN A 118 2.56 -9.39 -10.37
N ASN A 119 2.36 -9.13 -9.07
CA ASN A 119 1.33 -8.23 -8.55
C ASN A 119 1.85 -6.80 -8.32
N CYS A 120 2.93 -6.41 -9.01
CA CYS A 120 3.47 -5.06 -9.00
C CYS A 120 3.59 -4.52 -10.44
N ASN A 121 3.30 -3.24 -10.59
CA ASN A 121 3.49 -2.42 -11.77
C ASN A 121 4.54 -1.34 -11.45
N PHE A 122 5.03 -0.61 -12.46
CA PHE A 122 5.97 0.47 -12.23
C PHE A 122 5.85 1.60 -13.26
N ILE A 123 6.35 2.76 -12.88
CA ILE A 123 6.70 3.87 -13.78
C ILE A 123 8.12 4.33 -13.48
N HIS A 124 8.87 4.68 -14.51
CA HIS A 124 10.33 4.87 -14.44
C HIS A 124 10.74 6.11 -15.26
N GLU A 125 11.78 6.79 -14.81
CA GLU A 125 12.50 7.84 -15.54
C GLU A 125 14.01 7.62 -15.36
N PRO A 126 14.69 6.97 -16.33
CA PRO A 126 16.12 6.72 -16.30
C PRO A 126 16.95 7.95 -16.71
N ARG A 127 18.12 8.14 -16.10
CA ARG A 127 19.03 9.26 -16.41
C ARG A 127 19.62 9.12 -17.82
N PRO A 128 19.41 10.08 -18.74
CA PRO A 128 20.00 10.02 -20.08
C PRO A 128 21.51 10.35 -20.06
N GLY A 129 22.26 9.75 -20.98
CA GLY A 129 23.63 10.16 -21.36
C GLY A 129 24.76 9.94 -20.34
N ARG A 130 24.46 9.62 -19.07
CA ARG A 130 25.47 9.44 -18.01
C ARG A 130 25.08 8.32 -17.02
N ARG A 131 26.09 7.66 -16.44
CA ARG A 131 25.91 6.67 -15.38
C ARG A 131 25.59 7.36 -14.05
N GLY A 132 24.72 6.76 -13.24
CA GLY A 132 24.19 7.36 -12.01
C GLY A 132 22.74 7.80 -12.20
N GLY A 133 22.06 8.16 -11.12
CA GLY A 133 20.67 8.63 -11.13
C GLY A 133 19.66 7.63 -11.67
N GLY A 134 18.54 8.16 -12.16
CA GLY A 134 17.33 7.43 -12.53
C GLY A 134 16.43 7.17 -11.31
N VAL A 135 15.12 7.28 -11.51
CA VAL A 135 14.09 7.16 -10.46
C VAL A 135 12.91 6.31 -10.93
N ALA A 136 12.32 5.52 -10.02
CA ALA A 136 11.14 4.73 -10.30
C ALA A 136 10.13 4.75 -9.14
N ILE A 137 8.85 4.63 -9.48
CA ILE A 137 7.77 4.31 -8.55
C ILE A 137 7.26 2.92 -8.93
N VAL A 138 7.46 1.95 -8.05
CA VAL A 138 6.78 0.65 -8.08
C VAL A 138 5.47 0.79 -7.30
N PHE A 139 4.40 0.17 -7.78
CA PHE A 139 3.11 0.14 -7.11
C PHE A 139 2.44 -1.23 -7.24
N SER A 140 1.59 -1.59 -6.29
CA SER A 140 0.92 -2.90 -6.25
C SER A 140 -0.21 -3.05 -7.28
N ASP A 141 -0.89 -4.20 -7.24
CA ASP A 141 -2.31 -4.30 -7.57
C ASP A 141 -3.18 -3.55 -6.52
N GLU A 142 -4.52 -3.64 -6.60
CA GLU A 142 -5.47 -2.69 -5.98
C GLU A 142 -5.28 -1.19 -6.36
N PHE A 143 -4.16 -0.78 -6.94
CA PHE A 143 -3.96 0.58 -7.47
C PHE A 143 -3.84 0.60 -9.00
N GLU A 144 -4.44 1.62 -9.60
CA GLU A 144 -4.13 2.12 -10.93
C GLU A 144 -3.25 3.36 -10.77
N CYS A 145 -2.17 3.46 -11.55
CA CYS A 145 -1.32 4.63 -11.57
C CYS A 145 -0.81 4.88 -12.99
N SER A 146 -1.09 6.07 -13.53
CA SER A 146 -0.63 6.49 -14.85
C SER A 146 0.48 7.52 -14.73
N LYS A 147 1.60 7.34 -15.46
CA LYS A 147 2.70 8.32 -15.52
C LYS A 147 2.16 9.69 -15.97
N VAL A 148 2.55 10.74 -15.27
CA VAL A 148 2.12 12.12 -15.53
C VAL A 148 3.24 12.86 -16.24
N ASP A 149 2.92 13.49 -17.37
CA ASP A 149 3.75 14.56 -17.92
C ASP A 149 3.58 15.80 -17.04
N LEU A 150 4.69 16.29 -16.49
CA LEU A 150 4.74 17.41 -15.55
C LEU A 150 4.88 18.77 -16.26
N GLY A 151 5.04 18.80 -17.59
CA GLY A 151 5.15 20.01 -18.39
C GLY A 151 6.44 20.82 -18.15
N PHE A 152 7.40 20.26 -17.42
CA PHE A 152 8.72 20.84 -17.17
C PHE A 152 9.76 19.72 -17.03
N THR A 153 11.04 20.07 -17.15
CA THR A 153 12.16 19.17 -16.86
C THR A 153 13.07 19.87 -15.86
N PRO A 154 13.18 19.39 -14.61
CA PRO A 154 14.05 20.00 -13.61
C PRO A 154 15.53 19.85 -13.96
N GLU A 155 16.32 20.89 -13.66
CA GLU A 155 17.78 20.91 -13.83
C GLU A 155 18.51 20.45 -12.55
N THR A 156 17.92 20.67 -11.37
CA THR A 156 18.55 20.36 -10.07
C THR A 156 18.15 18.99 -9.50
N PHE A 157 17.11 18.34 -10.04
CA PHE A 157 16.66 17.02 -9.61
C PHE A 157 16.11 16.16 -10.75
N GLU A 158 16.07 14.85 -10.52
CA GLU A 158 15.37 13.88 -11.35
C GLU A 158 14.05 13.50 -10.67
N CYS A 159 12.97 13.38 -11.44
CA CYS A 159 11.68 12.96 -10.90
C CYS A 159 10.88 12.08 -11.87
N VAL A 160 10.06 11.19 -11.32
CA VAL A 160 8.94 10.57 -12.04
C VAL A 160 7.68 10.70 -11.20
N ALA A 161 6.57 11.04 -11.84
CA ALA A 161 5.28 11.22 -11.18
C ALA A 161 4.21 10.34 -11.80
N GLY A 162 3.25 9.92 -10.98
CA GLY A 162 2.08 9.17 -11.42
C GLY A 162 0.83 9.62 -10.68
N ARG A 163 -0.30 9.68 -11.39
CA ARG A 163 -1.61 9.93 -10.77
C ARG A 163 -2.21 8.58 -10.41
N ALA A 164 -2.29 8.32 -9.11
CA ALA A 164 -2.70 7.07 -8.51
C ALA A 164 -4.18 7.12 -8.07
N ARG A 165 -4.83 5.96 -8.12
CA ARG A 165 -6.20 5.72 -7.65
C ARG A 165 -6.29 4.28 -7.13
N GLN A 166 -6.86 4.05 -5.95
CA GLN A 166 -7.22 2.69 -5.53
C GLN A 166 -8.43 2.25 -6.36
N ARG A 167 -8.45 1.03 -6.91
CA ARG A 167 -9.46 0.61 -7.90
C ARG A 167 -10.89 0.73 -7.37
N ASN A 168 -11.06 0.45 -6.09
CA ASN A 168 -12.32 0.54 -5.34
C ASN A 168 -12.65 1.94 -4.79
N ARG A 169 -11.97 3.01 -5.25
CA ARG A 169 -12.17 4.41 -4.80
C ARG A 169 -12.13 5.39 -5.98
N ASP A 170 -12.90 6.48 -5.89
CA ASP A 170 -12.86 7.54 -6.91
C ASP A 170 -11.75 8.58 -6.67
N SER A 171 -11.31 8.74 -5.42
CA SER A 171 -10.29 9.71 -5.03
C SER A 171 -8.92 9.38 -5.66
N THR A 172 -8.35 10.36 -6.37
CA THR A 172 -6.99 10.27 -6.94
C THR A 172 -5.99 11.08 -6.12
N PHE A 173 -4.72 10.70 -6.19
CA PHE A 173 -3.59 11.41 -5.57
C PHE A 173 -2.36 11.35 -6.48
N LEU A 174 -1.46 12.33 -6.36
CA LEU A 174 -0.20 12.36 -7.11
C LEU A 174 0.91 11.71 -6.29
N VAL A 175 1.56 10.68 -6.82
CA VAL A 175 2.79 10.10 -6.26
C VAL A 175 4.00 10.58 -7.06
N VAL A 176 5.06 10.98 -6.38
CA VAL A 176 6.28 11.52 -7.01
C VAL A 176 7.53 10.92 -6.36
N ALA A 177 8.37 10.27 -7.16
CA ALA A 177 9.74 9.90 -6.79
C ALA A 177 10.67 11.05 -7.16
N VAL A 178 11.56 11.47 -6.26
CA VAL A 178 12.52 12.56 -6.48
C VAL A 178 13.95 12.13 -6.12
N TYR A 179 14.93 12.56 -6.91
CA TYR A 179 16.35 12.46 -6.58
C TYR A 179 17.07 13.77 -6.89
N ARG A 180 17.53 14.50 -5.86
CA ARG A 180 18.27 15.76 -6.09
C ARG A 180 19.69 15.46 -6.58
N LEU A 181 20.09 16.14 -7.65
CA LEU A 181 21.44 16.12 -8.16
C LEU A 181 22.37 16.88 -7.20
N GLY A 182 23.41 16.20 -6.72
CA GLY A 182 24.44 16.78 -5.84
C GLY A 182 25.37 17.79 -6.52
N GLU A 183 25.10 18.12 -7.79
CA GLU A 183 25.85 19.08 -8.61
C GLU A 183 25.49 20.53 -8.24
N GLU A 184 24.22 20.80 -7.91
CA GLU A 184 23.67 22.15 -7.72
C GLU A 184 23.43 22.58 -6.27
N SER A 185 23.30 23.88 -6.04
CA SER A 185 23.14 24.45 -4.70
C SER A 185 21.81 24.05 -4.03
N LYS A 186 21.81 23.95 -2.69
CA LYS A 186 20.59 23.63 -1.92
C LYS A 186 19.50 24.70 -2.07
N THR A 187 19.89 25.95 -2.26
CA THR A 187 18.98 27.07 -2.49
C THR A 187 18.31 26.94 -3.85
N THR A 188 19.12 26.75 -4.91
CA THR A 188 18.65 26.59 -6.30
C THR A 188 17.69 25.41 -6.44
N PHE A 189 18.01 24.28 -5.79
CA PHE A 189 17.06 23.16 -5.69
C PHE A 189 15.76 23.54 -4.98
N SER A 190 15.83 24.24 -3.85
CA SER A 190 14.62 24.59 -3.09
C SER A 190 13.72 25.55 -3.88
N GLU A 191 14.30 26.44 -4.67
CA GLU A 191 13.59 27.38 -5.55
C GLU A 191 12.89 26.65 -6.71
N GLU A 192 13.59 25.75 -7.41
CA GLU A 192 13.01 24.92 -8.49
C GLU A 192 11.96 23.92 -7.96
N PHE A 193 12.21 23.34 -6.79
CA PHE A 193 11.31 22.36 -6.17
C PHE A 193 10.02 23.02 -5.63
N ASP A 194 10.08 24.28 -5.16
CA ASP A 194 8.88 25.07 -4.84
C ASP A 194 8.08 25.39 -6.12
N GLU A 195 8.73 25.83 -7.20
CA GLU A 195 8.03 26.06 -8.48
C GLU A 195 7.38 24.77 -9.02
N PHE A 196 8.05 23.63 -8.89
CA PHE A 196 7.49 22.30 -9.20
C PHE A 196 6.21 22.00 -8.41
N LEU A 197 6.25 22.16 -7.08
CA LEU A 197 5.10 21.90 -6.20
C LEU A 197 3.94 22.87 -6.45
N GLN A 198 4.22 24.13 -6.78
CA GLN A 198 3.21 25.11 -7.15
C GLN A 198 2.53 24.77 -8.48
N LYS A 199 3.28 24.34 -9.50
CA LYS A 199 2.75 23.89 -10.80
C LYS A 199 1.93 22.60 -10.68
N ASN A 200 2.34 21.67 -9.84
CA ASN A 200 1.76 20.32 -9.72
C ASN A 200 0.89 20.15 -8.47
N LYS A 201 0.23 21.24 -8.04
CA LYS A 201 -0.59 21.27 -6.84
C LYS A 201 -1.89 20.46 -7.02
N GLU A 202 -1.94 19.32 -6.35
CA GLU A 202 -3.11 18.43 -6.25
C GLU A 202 -3.70 18.45 -4.83
N ASN A 203 -4.94 17.99 -4.67
CA ASN A 203 -5.58 17.89 -3.34
C ASN A 203 -4.83 16.93 -2.40
N TYR A 204 -4.24 15.88 -2.97
CA TYR A 204 -3.45 14.87 -2.27
C TYR A 204 -2.18 14.59 -3.08
N ILE A 205 -1.02 14.81 -2.47
CA ILE A 205 0.30 14.58 -3.07
C ILE A 205 1.20 13.85 -2.07
N VAL A 206 1.91 12.83 -2.54
CA VAL A 206 2.96 12.12 -1.81
C VAL A 206 4.25 12.29 -2.60
N VAL A 207 5.20 13.06 -2.05
CA VAL A 207 6.56 13.15 -2.59
C VAL A 207 7.50 12.37 -1.68
N ALA A 208 8.21 11.40 -2.26
CA ALA A 208 9.23 10.63 -1.55
C ALA A 208 10.51 10.60 -2.39
N GLY A 209 11.66 10.84 -1.78
CA GLY A 209 12.90 11.00 -2.53
C GLY A 209 14.14 11.12 -1.67
N ASP A 210 15.29 10.97 -2.31
CA ASP A 210 16.57 11.27 -1.71
C ASP A 210 17.00 12.68 -2.14
N PHE A 211 16.89 13.62 -1.20
CA PHE A 211 17.11 15.04 -1.43
C PHE A 211 18.57 15.47 -1.21
N ASN A 212 19.48 14.63 -0.68
CA ASN A 212 20.89 15.02 -0.41
C ASN A 212 21.05 16.38 0.36
N ILE A 213 20.09 16.75 1.22
CA ILE A 213 20.08 18.00 2.02
C ILE A 213 20.78 17.78 3.38
#